data_AF-A0A7V2W439-F1
#
_entry.id   AF-A0A7V2W439-F1
#
_cell.length_a   1.000
_cell.length_b   1.000
_cell.length_c   1.000
_cell.angle_alpha   90.00
_cell.angle_beta   90.00
_cell.angle_gamma   90.00
#
_symmetry.space_group_name_H-M   'P 1'
#
loop_
_entity.id
_entity.type
_entity.pdbx_description
1 polymer ?
#
loop_
_entity_poly.entity_id
_entity_poly.type
_entity_poly.pdbx_seq_one_letter_code
_entity_poly.pdbx_strand_id
1 'polypeptide(L)'
;MSEFEQLQKLVNNPEIENFLKGVQLEAAHQTGRWGNENEERKYPHEYALVLDKLKGKQALAIWEKNTEKYKHHLVTMAAVCFNIHRQINKKGTAINSYFYS
;
A
#
# COMPACT_ATOMS: atom_id res chain seq x y z
N MET A 1 -4.88 26.17 -11.99
CA MET A 1 -4.81 24.81 -11.42
C MET A 1 -5.65 24.78 -10.17
N SER A 2 -6.64 23.90 -10.11
CA SER A 2 -7.52 23.71 -8.96
C SER A 2 -6.84 22.89 -7.86
N GLU A 3 -7.35 22.98 -6.63
CA GLU A 3 -6.90 22.18 -5.49
C GLU A 3 -7.03 20.66 -5.77
N PHE A 4 -8.07 20.25 -6.48
CA PHE A 4 -8.28 18.88 -6.92
C PHE A 4 -7.17 18.38 -7.87
N GLU A 5 -6.73 19.22 -8.81
CA GLU A 5 -5.63 18.89 -9.74
C GLU A 5 -4.28 18.83 -9.03
N GLN A 6 -4.08 19.66 -8.01
CA GLN A 6 -2.87 19.64 -7.18
C GLN A 6 -2.81 18.38 -6.32
N LEU A 7 -3.92 18.00 -5.70
CA LEU A 7 -4.06 16.75 -4.95
C LEU A 7 -3.87 15.53 -5.85
N GLN A 8 -4.42 15.53 -7.06
CA GLN A 8 -4.19 14.46 -8.04
C GLN A 8 -2.72 14.34 -8.47
N LYS A 9 -2.01 15.45 -8.68
CA LYS A 9 -0.58 15.41 -9.02
C LYS A 9 0.29 14.89 -7.89
N LEU A 10 -0.03 15.24 -6.64
CA LEU A 10 0.68 14.73 -5.45
C LEU A 10 0.43 13.22 -5.23
N VAL A 11 -0.77 12.73 -5.56
CA VAL A 11 -1.11 11.31 -5.45
C VAL A 11 -0.48 10.48 -6.59
N ASN A 12 -0.35 11.05 -7.79
CA ASN A 12 0.15 10.34 -8.97
C ASN A 12 1.67 10.42 -9.16
N ASN A 13 2.39 11.20 -8.33
CA ASN A 13 3.85 11.24 -8.36
C ASN A 13 4.40 10.47 -7.14
N PRO A 14 4.94 9.26 -7.32
CA PRO A 14 5.38 8.44 -6.20
C PRO A 14 6.53 9.13 -5.46
N GLU A 15 6.33 9.41 -4.17
CA GLU A 15 7.39 9.86 -3.26
C GLU A 15 8.26 8.66 -2.87
N ILE A 16 9.50 8.65 -3.38
CA ILE A 16 10.44 7.53 -3.23
C ILE A 16 11.72 7.90 -2.48
N GLU A 17 11.93 9.18 -2.17
CA GLU A 17 13.13 9.67 -1.50
C GLU A 17 12.92 9.80 0.01
N ASN A 18 11.77 10.34 0.43
CA ASN A 18 11.36 10.33 1.82
C ASN A 18 10.48 9.11 2.12
N PHE A 19 11.09 8.05 2.66
CA PHE A 19 10.42 6.77 2.91
C PHE A 19 9.13 6.90 3.73
N LEU A 20 9.17 7.58 4.88
CA LEU A 20 7.98 7.68 5.75
C LEU A 20 6.87 8.50 5.09
N LYS A 21 7.22 9.58 4.39
CA LYS A 21 6.25 10.38 3.65
C LYS A 21 5.64 9.58 2.49
N GLY A 22 6.47 8.86 1.76
CA GLY A 22 6.06 7.97 0.67
C GLY A 22 5.08 6.90 1.16
N VAL A 23 5.38 6.25 2.30
CA VAL A 23 4.49 5.24 2.89
C VAL A 23 3.12 5.82 3.23
N GLN A 24 3.07 7.01 3.84
CA GLN A 24 1.81 7.67 4.18
C GLN A 24 0.98 8.02 2.92
N LEU A 25 1.63 8.58 1.90
CA LEU A 25 0.97 8.95 0.65
C LEU A 25 0.47 7.72 -0.11
N GLU A 26 1.31 6.70 -0.24
CA GLU A 26 0.99 5.47 -0.96
C GLU A 26 -0.08 4.65 -0.23
N ALA A 27 -0.09 4.62 1.10
CA ALA A 27 -1.16 3.98 1.86
C ALA A 27 -2.51 4.67 1.62
N ALA A 28 -2.54 6.00 1.62
CA ALA A 28 -3.75 6.77 1.30
C ALA A 28 -4.20 6.57 -0.15
N HIS A 29 -3.25 6.54 -1.09
CA HIS A 29 -3.52 6.27 -2.51
C HIS A 29 -4.11 4.86 -2.71
N GLN A 30 -3.57 3.83 -2.06
CA GLN A 30 -4.11 2.47 -2.12
C GLN A 30 -5.55 2.40 -1.60
N THR A 31 -5.81 2.99 -0.43
CA THR A 31 -7.17 3.01 0.15
C THR A 31 -8.14 3.80 -0.73
N GLY A 32 -7.72 4.95 -1.28
CA GLY A 32 -8.55 5.73 -2.21
C GLY A 32 -8.83 5.00 -3.52
N ARG A 33 -7.86 4.23 -4.03
CA ARG A 33 -7.97 3.48 -5.29
C ARG A 33 -8.83 2.23 -5.18
N TRP A 34 -8.67 1.48 -4.09
CA TRP A 34 -9.37 0.19 -3.91
C TRP A 34 -10.65 0.31 -3.10
N GLY A 35 -10.83 1.40 -2.35
CA GLY A 35 -12.02 1.64 -1.52
C GLY A 35 -11.98 0.89 -0.18
N ASN A 36 -12.62 1.50 0.84
CA ASN A 36 -12.65 0.97 2.20
C ASN A 36 -13.29 -0.42 2.28
N GLU A 37 -14.38 -0.67 1.55
CA GLU A 37 -15.06 -1.97 1.59
C GLU A 37 -14.17 -3.13 1.14
N ASN A 38 -13.31 -2.91 0.13
CA ASN A 38 -12.38 -3.94 -0.34
C ASN A 38 -11.30 -4.26 0.69
N GLU A 39 -10.84 -3.27 1.45
CA GLU A 39 -9.87 -3.50 2.53
C GLU A 39 -10.53 -4.15 3.75
N GLU A 40 -11.78 -3.83 4.04
CA GLU A 40 -12.53 -4.36 5.18
C GLU A 40 -12.90 -5.84 5.01
N ARG A 41 -13.13 -6.30 3.77
CA ARG A 41 -13.50 -7.68 3.47
C ARG A 41 -12.30 -8.62 3.26
N LYS A 42 -11.08 -8.10 3.27
CA LYS A 42 -9.87 -8.87 2.96
C LYS A 42 -9.37 -9.67 4.16
N TYR A 43 -9.16 -10.97 3.96
CA TYR A 43 -8.63 -11.91 4.94
C TYR A 43 -7.09 -11.83 5.05
N PRO A 44 -6.49 -12.31 6.15
CA PRO A 44 -5.04 -12.20 6.36
C PRO A 44 -4.21 -12.86 5.25
N HIS A 45 -4.63 -14.02 4.75
CA HIS A 45 -3.92 -14.73 3.69
C HIS A 45 -3.95 -13.97 2.35
N GLU A 46 -5.03 -13.24 2.06
CA GLU A 46 -5.13 -12.40 0.86
C GLU A 46 -4.16 -11.20 0.91
N TYR A 47 -3.94 -10.64 2.11
CA TYR A 47 -2.90 -9.63 2.32
C TYR A 47 -1.49 -10.21 2.12
N ALA A 48 -1.23 -11.43 2.58
CA ALA A 48 0.05 -12.10 2.33
C ALA A 48 0.32 -12.29 0.82
N LEU A 49 -0.70 -12.70 0.06
CA LEU A 49 -0.59 -12.82 -1.41
C LEU A 49 -0.29 -11.48 -2.09
N VAL A 50 -0.82 -10.36 -1.58
CA VAL A 50 -0.47 -9.02 -2.08
C VAL A 50 1.01 -8.72 -1.84
N LEU A 51 1.53 -9.01 -0.65
CA LEU A 51 2.94 -8.78 -0.32
C LEU A 51 3.87 -9.66 -1.17
N ASP A 52 3.53 -10.92 -1.39
CA ASP A 52 4.32 -11.82 -2.24
C ASP A 52 4.37 -11.33 -3.70
N LYS A 53 3.23 -10.87 -4.23
CA LYS A 53 3.19 -10.25 -5.56
C LYS A 53 4.08 -9.01 -5.65
N LEU A 54 4.08 -8.16 -4.62
CA LEU A 54 4.92 -6.96 -4.57
C LEU A 54 6.41 -7.32 -4.44
N LYS A 55 6.75 -8.33 -3.65
CA LYS A 55 8.11 -8.87 -3.54
C LYS A 55 8.62 -9.36 -4.89
N GLY A 56 7.77 -10.02 -5.70
CA GLY A 56 8.13 -10.41 -7.07
C GLY A 56 8.47 -9.21 -7.96
N LYS A 57 7.71 -8.12 -7.87
CA LYS A 57 8.02 -6.88 -8.62
C LYS A 57 9.30 -6.19 -8.13
N GLN A 58 9.53 -6.19 -6.82
CA GLN A 58 10.77 -5.71 -6.24
C GLN A 58 11.97 -6.52 -6.76
N ALA A 59 11.87 -7.85 -6.78
CA ALA A 59 12.92 -8.71 -7.31
C ALA A 59 13.20 -8.42 -8.79
N LEU A 60 12.16 -8.21 -9.60
CA LEU A 60 12.34 -7.82 -11.01
C LEU A 60 13.11 -6.49 -11.14
N ALA A 61 12.84 -5.49 -10.30
CA ALA A 61 13.58 -4.23 -10.30
C ALA A 61 15.08 -4.40 -9.98
N ILE A 62 15.44 -5.39 -9.15
CA ILE A 62 16.85 -5.74 -8.89
C ILE A 62 17.52 -6.24 -10.18
N TRP A 63 16.89 -7.19 -10.87
CA TRP A 63 17.42 -7.74 -12.12
C TRP A 63 17.56 -6.67 -13.22
N GLU A 64 16.62 -5.74 -13.27
CA GLU A 64 16.63 -4.57 -14.18
C GLU A 64 17.62 -3.48 -13.76
N LYS A 65 18.23 -3.57 -12.56
CA LYS A 65 19.04 -2.51 -11.95
C LYS A 65 18.30 -1.15 -11.88
N ASN A 66 16.98 -1.19 -11.70
CA ASN A 66 16.13 -0.01 -11.66
C ASN A 66 15.91 0.45 -10.21
N THR A 67 16.72 1.42 -9.76
CA THR A 67 16.69 1.92 -8.38
C THR A 67 15.38 2.62 -8.02
N GLU A 68 14.76 3.35 -8.96
CA GLU A 68 13.49 4.05 -8.70
C GLU A 68 12.35 3.07 -8.44
N LYS A 69 12.18 2.05 -9.30
CA LYS A 69 11.20 0.99 -9.09
C LYS A 69 11.47 0.21 -7.80
N TYR A 70 12.73 -0.05 -7.50
CA TYR A 70 13.10 -0.74 -6.26
C TYR A 70 12.69 0.05 -5.02
N LYS A 71 13.03 1.36 -4.97
CA LYS A 71 12.58 2.27 -3.90
C LYS A 71 11.05 2.35 -3.82
N HIS A 72 10.38 2.49 -4.96
CA HIS A 72 8.92 2.53 -5.03
C HIS A 72 8.30 1.26 -4.44
N HIS A 73 8.78 0.07 -4.80
CA HIS A 73 8.24 -1.19 -4.28
C HIS A 73 8.47 -1.37 -2.78
N LEU A 74 9.59 -0.88 -2.23
CA LEU A 74 9.78 -0.81 -0.77
C LEU A 74 8.70 0.03 -0.10
N VAL A 75 8.44 1.22 -0.65
CA VAL A 75 7.38 2.13 -0.16
C VAL A 75 6.00 1.47 -0.29
N THR A 76 5.66 0.89 -1.44
CA THR A 76 4.37 0.22 -1.67
C THR A 76 4.16 -0.94 -0.70
N MET A 77 5.16 -1.77 -0.46
CA MET A 77 5.06 -2.88 0.50
C MET A 77 4.83 -2.38 1.92
N ALA A 78 5.57 -1.36 2.35
CA ALA A 78 5.39 -0.78 3.68
C ALA A 78 4.02 -0.09 3.84
N ALA A 79 3.49 0.54 2.79
CA ALA A 79 2.12 1.06 2.76
C ALA A 79 1.07 -0.05 2.90
N VAL A 80 1.25 -1.20 2.25
CA VAL A 80 0.38 -2.36 2.46
C VAL A 80 0.46 -2.83 3.91
N CYS A 81 1.65 -2.94 4.50
CA CYS A 81 1.81 -3.30 5.92
C CYS A 81 1.12 -2.31 6.86
N PHE A 82 1.22 -1.00 6.57
CA PHE A 82 0.51 0.04 7.32
C PHE A 82 -1.01 -0.16 7.26
N ASN A 83 -1.57 -0.40 6.07
CA ASN A 83 -3.01 -0.64 5.90
C ASN A 83 -3.46 -1.95 6.57
N ILE A 84 -2.67 -3.03 6.49
CA ILE A 84 -2.93 -4.28 7.24
C ILE A 84 -3.03 -4.00 8.73
N HIS A 85 -2.02 -3.28 9.28
CA HIS A 85 -1.99 -2.93 10.70
C HIS A 85 -3.19 -2.07 11.11
N ARG A 86 -3.65 -1.17 10.24
CA ARG A 86 -4.88 -0.41 10.48
C ARG A 86 -6.11 -1.33 10.53
N GLN A 87 -6.24 -2.24 9.57
CA GLN A 87 -7.43 -3.08 9.42
C GLN A 87 -7.53 -4.15 10.51
N ILE A 88 -6.42 -4.76 10.93
CA ILE A 88 -6.40 -5.74 12.03
C ILE A 88 -6.86 -5.14 13.36
N ASN A 89 -6.63 -3.84 13.56
CA ASN A 89 -7.07 -3.11 14.75
C ASN A 89 -8.48 -2.52 14.62
N LYS A 90 -9.07 -2.52 13.42
CA LYS A 90 -10.43 -2.02 13.17
C LYS A 90 -11.44 -3.15 13.39
N LYS A 91 -12.33 -2.99 14.36
CA LYS A 91 -13.42 -3.95 14.62
C LYS A 91 -14.31 -4.11 13.38
N GLY A 92 -14.74 -5.34 13.13
CA GLY A 92 -15.67 -5.68 12.05
C GLY A 92 -15.02 -5.88 10.68
N THR A 93 -13.70 -5.75 10.56
CA THR A 93 -13.00 -6.18 9.34
C THR A 93 -12.80 -7.69 9.33
N ALA A 94 -12.70 -8.29 8.14
CA ALA A 94 -12.46 -9.73 7.98
C ALA A 94 -11.16 -10.18 8.65
N ILE A 95 -10.09 -9.40 8.52
CA ILE A 95 -8.81 -9.67 9.20
C ILE A 95 -8.90 -9.55 10.73
N ASN A 96 -9.62 -8.55 11.25
CA ASN A 96 -9.84 -8.44 12.69
C ASN A 96 -10.65 -9.63 13.22
N SER A 97 -11.78 -9.94 12.58
CA SER A 97 -12.61 -11.08 12.93
C SER A 97 -11.80 -12.38 12.90
N TYR A 98 -10.97 -12.61 11.87
CA TYR A 98 -10.16 -13.82 11.78
C TYR A 98 -9.26 -14.10 13.01
N PHE A 99 -8.71 -13.05 13.64
CA PHE A 99 -7.79 -13.20 14.77
C PHE A 99 -8.45 -13.02 16.15
N TYR A 100 -9.60 -12.35 16.22
CA TYR A 100 -10.22 -11.94 17.49
C TYR A 100 -11.68 -12.40 17.64
N SER A 101 -12.19 -13.25 16.75
CA SER A 101 -13.49 -13.94 16.91
C SER A 101 -13.38 -15.20 17.73
#